data_AF-A0A453DRX2-F1
#
_entry.id   AF-A0A453DRX2-F1
#
_cell.length_a   1.000
_cell.length_b   1.000
_cell.length_c   1.000
_cell.angle_alpha   90.00
_cell.angle_beta   90.00
_cell.angle_gamma   90.00
#
_symmetry.space_group_name_H-M   'P 1'
#
loop_
_entity.id
_entity.type
_entity.pdbx_description
1 polymer ?
#
loop_
_entity_poly.entity_id
_entity_poly.type
_entity_poly.pdbx_seq_one_letter_code
_entity_poly.pdbx_strand_id
1 'polypeptide(L)'
;MKTVRYFDGRTYEWVGLSRQPNIMSKVKRTLGQFTPAQWDKDEWYPLLGPWRFIQVLSLCVIFMTIELNTFFLKFCLWIPPRNPLIVYRLVLWWLIAIPTIREYNTYLQDRYKV
;
A
#
# COMPACT_ATOMS: atom_id res chain seq x y z
N MET A 1 0.70 5.26 13.18
CA MET A 1 1.39 6.36 12.45
C MET A 1 0.67 7.69 12.69
N LYS A 2 1.40 8.82 12.80
CA LYS A 2 0.80 10.16 13.05
C LYS A 2 -0.03 10.69 11.88
N THR A 3 0.32 10.34 10.64
CA THR A 3 -0.42 10.71 9.42
C THR A 3 -1.79 10.06 9.36
N VAL A 4 -1.90 8.76 9.66
CA VAL A 4 -3.19 8.05 9.72
C VAL A 4 -4.12 8.67 10.76
N ARG A 5 -3.61 8.99 11.97
CA ARG A 5 -4.36 9.71 13.01
C ARG A 5 -4.85 11.10 12.58
N TYR A 6 -4.11 11.79 11.71
CA TYR A 6 -4.50 13.11 11.19
C TYR A 6 -5.68 13.03 10.21
N PHE A 7 -5.83 11.90 9.51
CA PHE A 7 -6.95 11.63 8.60
C PHE A 7 -8.10 10.84 9.25
N ASP A 8 -7.92 10.32 10.48
CA ASP A 8 -8.91 9.57 11.23
C ASP A 8 -9.99 10.53 11.77
N GLY A 9 -11.18 10.56 11.13
CA GLY A 9 -12.36 11.22 11.70
C GLY A 9 -12.60 12.69 11.33
N ARG A 10 -12.31 13.12 10.10
CA ARG A 10 -12.86 14.40 9.61
C ARG A 10 -14.36 14.23 9.37
N THR A 11 -15.19 14.75 10.27
CA THR A 11 -16.64 14.85 10.05
C THR A 11 -16.89 15.93 8.99
N TYR A 12 -17.44 15.52 7.84
CA TYR A 12 -17.79 16.44 6.75
C TYR A 12 -19.26 16.83 6.90
N GLU A 13 -19.52 18.11 7.17
CA GLU A 13 -20.87 18.67 7.07
C GLU A 13 -21.30 18.71 5.60
N TRP A 14 -22.36 17.96 5.26
CA TRP A 14 -22.90 17.87 3.91
C TRP A 14 -23.72 19.12 3.53
N VAL A 15 -23.07 20.29 3.48
CA VAL A 15 -23.69 21.51 2.95
C VAL A 15 -23.52 21.60 1.43
N GLY A 16 -24.50 22.17 0.71
CA GLY A 16 -24.43 22.33 -0.74
C GLY A 16 -23.27 23.23 -1.21
N LEU A 17 -22.68 22.93 -2.38
CA LEU A 17 -21.55 23.67 -2.97
C LEU A 17 -21.81 25.18 -3.14
N SER A 18 -23.08 25.59 -3.21
CA SER A 18 -23.51 26.99 -3.34
C SER A 18 -23.27 27.82 -2.09
N ARG A 19 -23.23 27.22 -0.90
CA ARG A 19 -23.00 27.93 0.38
C ARG A 19 -21.52 28.19 0.69
N GLN A 20 -20.58 27.69 -0.13
CA GLN A 20 -19.15 27.84 0.11
C GLN A 20 -18.62 29.16 -0.49
N PRO A 21 -18.15 30.14 0.33
CA PRO A 21 -17.81 31.48 -0.16
C PRO A 21 -16.45 31.57 -0.88
N ASN A 22 -15.54 30.61 -0.66
CA ASN A 22 -14.17 30.66 -1.18
C ASN A 22 -13.88 29.55 -2.21
N ILE A 23 -13.17 29.89 -3.29
CA ILE A 23 -12.77 28.94 -4.34
C ILE A 23 -11.79 27.89 -3.78
N MET A 24 -10.88 28.31 -2.89
CA MET A 24 -9.94 27.42 -2.19
C MET A 24 -10.66 26.33 -1.37
N SER A 25 -11.79 26.67 -0.73
CA SER A 25 -12.56 25.72 0.06
C SER A 25 -13.42 24.79 -0.79
N LYS A 26 -13.76 25.17 -2.03
CA LYS A 26 -14.32 24.26 -3.04
C LYS A 26 -13.29 23.24 -3.50
N VAL A 27 -12.08 23.67 -3.90
CA VAL A 27 -11.00 22.77 -4.34
C VAL A 27 -10.59 21.79 -3.24
N LYS A 28 -10.42 22.27 -2.01
CA LYS A 28 -10.09 21.41 -0.86
C LYS A 28 -11.15 20.34 -0.60
N ARG A 29 -12.43 20.64 -0.87
CA ARG A 29 -13.53 19.69 -0.70
C ARG A 29 -13.60 18.68 -1.84
N THR A 30 -13.41 19.12 -3.08
CA THR A 30 -13.30 18.21 -4.23
C THR A 30 -12.14 17.23 -4.04
N LEU A 31 -10.97 17.70 -3.62
CA LEU A 31 -9.84 16.82 -3.28
C LEU A 31 -10.15 15.91 -2.08
N GLY A 32 -10.93 16.40 -1.12
CA GLY A 32 -11.42 15.62 0.02
C GLY A 32 -12.39 14.49 -0.36
N GLN A 33 -13.14 14.62 -1.46
CA GLN A 33 -14.03 13.58 -1.98
C GLN A 33 -13.26 12.45 -2.68
N PHE A 34 -12.09 12.76 -3.25
CA PHE A 34 -11.19 11.77 -3.84
C PHE A 34 -10.31 11.06 -2.80
N THR A 35 -10.36 11.47 -1.53
CA THR A 35 -9.68 10.78 -0.42
C THR A 35 -10.68 9.96 0.39
N PRO A 36 -10.33 8.72 0.79
CA PRO A 36 -11.24 7.87 1.55
C PRO A 36 -11.59 8.51 2.90
N ALA A 37 -12.85 8.32 3.32
CA ALA A 37 -13.38 8.91 4.55
C ALA A 37 -12.68 8.40 5.83
N GLN A 38 -12.14 7.20 5.77
CA GLN A 38 -11.33 6.60 6.82
C GLN A 38 -10.13 5.90 6.19
N TRP A 39 -8.95 6.16 6.75
CA TRP A 39 -7.75 5.42 6.40
C TRP A 39 -7.60 4.27 7.39
N ASP A 40 -7.69 3.04 6.89
CA ASP A 40 -7.57 1.86 7.74
C ASP A 40 -6.14 1.73 8.30
N LYS A 41 -6.03 1.28 9.54
CA LYS A 41 -4.74 1.11 10.23
C LYS A 41 -4.19 -0.25 9.83
N ASP A 42 -3.21 -0.25 8.92
CA ASP A 42 -2.47 -1.46 8.54
C ASP A 42 -1.60 -1.96 9.73
N GLU A 43 -2.22 -2.71 10.66
CA GLU A 43 -1.58 -3.26 11.85
C GLU A 43 -1.09 -4.70 11.64
N TRP A 44 0.20 -4.85 11.32
CA TRP A 44 0.79 -6.14 10.93
C TRP A 44 1.10 -7.10 12.10
N TYR A 45 1.49 -6.54 13.25
CA TYR A 45 1.87 -7.28 14.45
C TYR A 45 2.65 -8.59 14.21
N PRO A 46 3.84 -8.53 13.58
CA PRO A 46 4.56 -9.71 13.11
C PRO A 46 5.01 -10.67 14.23
N LEU A 47 5.09 -10.18 15.48
CA LEU A 47 5.56 -10.93 16.64
C LEU A 47 4.43 -11.39 17.58
N LEU A 48 3.15 -11.17 17.25
CA LEU A 48 2.02 -11.58 18.10
C LEU A 48 1.85 -13.11 18.20
N GLY A 49 2.49 -13.88 17.31
CA GLY A 49 2.50 -15.34 17.41
C GLY A 49 3.47 -15.99 16.43
N PRO A 50 3.96 -17.21 16.73
CA PRO A 50 4.92 -17.92 15.89
C PRO A 50 4.38 -18.20 14.48
N TRP A 51 3.07 -18.45 14.34
CA TRP A 51 2.44 -18.69 13.04
C TRP A 51 2.37 -17.42 12.18
N ARG A 52 2.05 -16.26 12.79
CA ARG A 52 2.08 -14.96 12.08
C ARG A 52 3.50 -14.63 11.61
N PHE A 53 4.50 -14.91 12.43
CA PHE A 53 5.89 -14.69 12.05
C PHE A 53 6.27 -15.51 10.82
N ILE A 54 5.93 -16.80 10.77
CA ILE A 54 6.20 -17.65 9.61
C ILE A 54 5.47 -17.15 8.35
N GLN A 55 4.20 -16.74 8.49
CA GLN A 55 3.40 -16.20 7.39
C GLN A 55 4.03 -14.92 6.80
N VAL A 56 4.37 -13.94 7.65
CA VAL A 56 5.04 -12.71 7.23
C VAL A 56 6.42 -13.00 6.64
N LEU A 57 7.19 -13.90 7.26
CA LEU A 57 8.51 -14.31 6.77
C LEU A 57 8.41 -14.94 5.37
N SER A 58 7.41 -15.79 5.13
CA SER A 58 7.19 -16.43 3.83
C SER A 58 6.91 -15.39 2.73
N LEU A 59 6.13 -14.35 3.04
CA LEU A 59 5.88 -13.23 2.13
C LEU A 59 7.19 -12.49 1.79
N CYS A 60 8.03 -12.22 2.80
CA CYS A 60 9.33 -11.58 2.58
C CYS A 60 10.25 -12.43 1.68
N VAL A 61 10.31 -13.75 1.90
CA VAL A 61 11.14 -14.66 1.09
C VAL A 61 10.67 -14.70 -0.37
N ILE A 62 9.35 -14.76 -0.61
CA ILE A 62 8.79 -14.72 -1.97
C ILE A 62 9.18 -13.41 -2.67
N PHE A 63 9.01 -12.28 -1.99
CA PHE A 63 9.34 -10.97 -2.56
C PHE A 63 10.83 -10.85 -2.88
N MET A 64 11.71 -11.26 -1.95
CA MET A 64 13.16 -11.31 -2.19
C MET A 64 13.53 -12.23 -3.35
N THR A 65 12.83 -13.35 -3.51
CA THR A 65 13.08 -14.29 -4.62
C THR A 65 12.74 -13.65 -5.98
N ILE A 66 11.64 -12.89 -6.06
CA ILE A 66 11.24 -12.17 -7.28
C ILE A 66 12.27 -11.08 -7.62
N GLU A 67 12.73 -10.32 -6.62
CA GLU A 67 13.78 -9.32 -6.82
C GLU A 67 15.08 -9.98 -7.26
N LEU A 68 15.52 -11.04 -6.58
CA LEU A 68 16.73 -11.78 -6.89
C LEU A 68 16.68 -12.37 -8.31
N ASN A 69 15.54 -12.93 -8.73
CA ASN A 69 15.34 -13.45 -10.08
C ASN A 69 15.57 -12.36 -11.15
N THR A 70 15.17 -11.11 -10.87
CA THR A 70 15.45 -9.95 -11.74
C THR A 70 16.94 -9.69 -11.91
N PHE A 71 17.68 -9.72 -10.81
CA PHE A 71 19.13 -9.51 -10.84
C PHE A 71 19.88 -10.71 -11.41
N PHE A 72 19.39 -11.92 -11.17
CA PHE A 72 19.99 -13.16 -11.64
C PHE A 72 19.86 -13.33 -13.16
N LEU A 73 18.67 -13.10 -13.73
CA LEU A 73 18.47 -13.10 -15.19
C LEU A 73 19.35 -12.06 -15.89
N LYS A 74 19.50 -10.89 -15.28
CA LYS A 74 20.40 -9.84 -15.78
C LYS A 74 21.86 -10.30 -15.82
N PHE A 75 22.30 -11.02 -14.79
CA PHE A 75 23.65 -11.59 -14.70
C PHE A 75 23.88 -12.67 -15.75
N CYS A 76 22.97 -13.65 -15.88
CA CYS A 76 23.12 -14.75 -16.84
C CYS A 76 23.04 -14.29 -18.30
N LEU A 77 22.19 -13.29 -18.62
CA LEU A 77 21.97 -12.84 -20.00
C LEU A 77 22.92 -11.70 -20.42
N TRP A 78 23.92 -11.35 -19.61
CA TRP A 78 24.90 -10.28 -19.85
C TRP A 78 24.25 -8.96 -20.33
N ILE A 79 23.09 -8.60 -19.77
CA ILE A 79 22.35 -7.41 -20.22
C ILE A 79 23.05 -6.16 -19.68
N PRO A 80 23.37 -5.15 -20.53
CA PRO A 80 24.00 -3.92 -20.08
C PRO A 80 23.14 -3.21 -19.02
N PRO A 81 23.75 -2.61 -17.97
CA PRO A 81 23.04 -2.12 -16.80
C PRO A 81 22.06 -0.97 -17.06
N ARG A 82 22.09 -0.36 -18.26
CA ARG A 82 21.24 0.77 -18.67
C ARG A 82 19.91 0.38 -19.33
N ASN A 83 19.50 -0.89 -19.28
CA ASN A 83 18.24 -1.30 -19.91
C ASN A 83 17.01 -0.88 -19.05
N PRO A 84 16.12 0.01 -19.54
CA PRO A 84 14.96 0.49 -18.79
C PRO A 84 13.91 -0.60 -18.54
N LEU A 85 13.93 -1.73 -19.28
CA LEU A 85 13.00 -2.84 -19.10
C LEU A 85 13.00 -3.40 -17.67
N ILE A 86 14.16 -3.40 -17.00
CA ILE A 86 14.27 -3.86 -15.61
C ILE A 86 13.54 -2.90 -14.67
N VAL A 87 13.66 -1.59 -14.91
CA VAL A 87 12.99 -0.55 -14.11
C VAL A 87 11.49 -0.63 -14.30
N TYR A 88 11.01 -0.74 -15.54
CA TYR A 88 9.57 -0.91 -15.81
C TYR A 88 8.99 -2.15 -15.13
N ARG A 89 9.73 -3.26 -15.17
CA ARG A 89 9.34 -4.50 -14.49
C ARG A 89 9.27 -4.31 -12.97
N LEU A 90 10.26 -3.65 -12.38
CA LEU A 90 10.29 -3.39 -10.93
C LEU A 90 9.11 -2.50 -10.50
N VAL A 91 8.83 -1.45 -11.27
CA VAL A 91 7.69 -0.54 -11.03
C VAL A 91 6.36 -1.28 -11.16
N LEU A 92 6.21 -2.14 -12.18
CA LEU A 92 5.01 -2.95 -12.36
C LEU A 92 4.80 -3.92 -11.19
N TRP A 93 5.84 -4.65 -10.79
CA TRP A 93 5.75 -5.54 -9.62
C TRP A 93 5.48 -4.78 -8.33
N TRP A 94 6.07 -3.58 -8.16
CA TRP A 94 5.81 -2.73 -7.00
C TRP A 94 4.35 -2.27 -6.94
N LEU A 95 3.76 -1.86 -8.06
CA LEU A 95 2.36 -1.45 -8.14
C LEU A 95 1.39 -2.61 -7.82
N ILE A 96 1.73 -3.83 -8.22
CA ILE A 96 0.93 -5.04 -7.91
C ILE A 96 1.14 -5.48 -6.45
N ALA A 97 2.37 -5.39 -5.94
CA ALA A 97 2.70 -5.85 -4.60
C ALA A 97 1.94 -5.07 -3.51
N ILE A 98 1.75 -3.76 -3.67
CA ILE A 98 1.05 -2.92 -2.69
C ILE A 98 -0.36 -3.43 -2.35
N PRO A 99 -1.30 -3.61 -3.30
CA PRO A 99 -2.62 -4.14 -3.01
C PRO A 99 -2.58 -5.59 -2.53
N THR A 100 -1.72 -6.44 -3.10
CA THR A 100 -1.61 -7.85 -2.69
C THR A 100 -1.16 -8.00 -1.24
N ILE A 101 -0.17 -7.22 -0.81
CA ILE A 101 0.35 -7.22 0.56
C ILE A 101 -0.75 -6.76 1.53
N ARG A 102 -1.52 -5.73 1.17
CA ARG A 102 -2.66 -5.27 1.98
C ARG A 102 -3.74 -6.35 2.09
N GLU A 103 -4.17 -6.93 0.98
CA GLU A 103 -5.20 -7.97 0.97
C GLU A 103 -4.77 -9.20 1.78
N TYR A 104 -3.52 -9.61 1.64
CA TYR A 104 -2.94 -10.69 2.43
C TYR A 104 -2.95 -10.38 3.94
N ASN A 105 -2.59 -9.16 4.35
CA ASN A 105 -2.66 -8.76 5.76
C ASN A 105 -4.09 -8.81 6.30
N THR A 106 -5.06 -8.31 5.53
CA THR A 106 -6.48 -8.35 5.89
C THR A 106 -6.96 -9.79 6.05
N TYR A 107 -6.60 -10.68 5.11
CA TYR A 107 -6.91 -12.11 5.20
C TYR A 107 -6.32 -12.76 6.46
N LEU A 108 -5.06 -12.45 6.76
CA LEU A 108 -4.41 -12.95 7.97
C LEU A 108 -5.10 -12.44 9.24
N GLN A 109 -5.52 -11.18 9.28
CA GLN A 109 -6.21 -10.60 10.43
C GLN A 109 -7.61 -11.19 10.65
N ASP A 110 -8.36 -11.45 9.58
CA ASP A 110 -9.72 -12.01 9.65
C ASP A 110 -9.74 -13.40 10.31
N ARG A 111 -8.70 -14.21 10.05
CA ARG A 111 -8.52 -15.54 10.66
C ARG A 111 -8.42 -15.54 12.19
N TYR A 112 -8.08 -14.42 12.83
CA TYR A 112 -7.93 -14.32 14.28
C TYR A 112 -9.09 -13.58 14.97
N LYS A 113 -10.07 -13.06 14.22
CA LYS A 113 -11.26 -12.39 14.76
C LYS A 113 -12.41 -13.38 15.05
N VAL A 114 -12.10 -14.48 15.75
CA VAL A 114 -13.11 -15.43 16.27
C VAL A 114 -13.50 -15.04 17.68
#